data_AF-A0A0E9ZPR9-F1
#
_entry.id   AF-A0A0E9ZPR9-F1
#
_cell.length_a   1.000
_cell.length_b   1.000
_cell.length_c   1.000
_cell.angle_alpha   90.00
_cell.angle_beta   90.00
_cell.angle_gamma   90.00
#
_symmetry.space_group_name_H-M   'P 1'
#
loop_
_entity.id
_entity.type
_entity.pdbx_description
1 polymer ?
#
loop_
_entity_poly.entity_id
_entity_poly.type
_entity_poly.pdbx_seq_one_letter_code
_entity_poly.pdbx_strand_id
1 'polypeptide(L)'
;MKDNAEFEYRKAFRRIVEGKALRVGKMAPPNLANIAREAGKDPSALKKSRYPIFISEVESFNNNVNSAGERIDRSLSTQLKAARSENKKLRESYEQLTIERDESHSRVLNLQLALVEMSFGVDGVEKPSSIANFDLYARQKLMRNIGKDKF
;
A
#
# COMPACT_ATOMS: atom_id res chain seq x y z
N MET A 1 -57.49 7.27 -11.31
CA MET A 1 -56.44 6.23 -11.21
C MET A 1 -55.17 6.66 -11.97
N LYS A 2 -54.49 7.73 -11.54
CA LYS A 2 -53.30 8.26 -12.25
C LYS A 2 -51.95 7.86 -11.61
N ASP A 3 -51.95 7.11 -10.50
CA ASP A 3 -50.78 7.11 -9.60
C ASP A 3 -50.04 5.77 -9.46
N ASN A 4 -50.37 4.74 -10.24
CA ASN A 4 -49.70 3.44 -10.09
C ASN A 4 -48.26 3.46 -10.65
N ALA A 5 -48.05 4.12 -11.79
CA ALA A 5 -46.74 4.16 -12.45
C ALA A 5 -45.73 5.03 -11.69
N GLU A 6 -46.13 6.20 -11.18
CA GLU A 6 -45.24 7.05 -10.38
C GLU A 6 -44.84 6.35 -9.07
N PHE A 7 -45.78 5.66 -8.43
CA PHE A 7 -45.50 4.89 -7.22
C PHE A 7 -44.46 3.78 -7.47
N GLU A 8 -44.57 3.06 -8.59
CA GLU A 8 -43.59 2.06 -9.00
C GLU A 8 -42.19 2.66 -9.20
N TYR A 9 -42.09 3.82 -9.86
CA TYR A 9 -40.81 4.52 -10.06
C TYR A 9 -40.21 5.01 -8.74
N ARG A 10 -41.01 5.55 -7.82
CA ARG A 10 -40.55 5.98 -6.49
C ARG A 10 -40.07 4.78 -5.65
N LYS A 11 -40.74 3.63 -5.74
CA LYS A 11 -40.31 2.39 -5.09
C LYS A 11 -39.03 1.83 -5.71
N ALA A 12 -38.87 1.93 -7.02
CA ALA A 12 -37.65 1.55 -7.72
C ALA A 12 -36.45 2.44 -7.33
N PHE A 13 -36.66 3.76 -7.28
CA PHE A 13 -35.64 4.71 -6.84
C PHE A 13 -35.15 4.40 -5.42
N ARG A 14 -36.05 4.19 -4.45
CA ARG A 14 -35.67 3.80 -3.08
C ARG A 14 -34.87 2.50 -3.03
N ARG A 15 -35.27 1.48 -3.79
CA ARG A 15 -34.51 0.22 -3.90
C ARG A 15 -33.08 0.44 -4.38
N ILE A 16 -32.88 1.29 -5.38
CA ILE A 16 -31.54 1.60 -5.90
C ILE A 16 -30.72 2.35 -4.85
N VAL A 17 -31.30 3.37 -4.22
CA VAL A 17 -30.62 4.16 -3.17
C VAL A 17 -30.22 3.28 -1.97
N GLU A 18 -31.05 2.30 -1.60
CA GLU A 18 -30.76 1.35 -0.51
C GLU A 18 -29.82 0.19 -0.91
N GLY A 19 -29.35 0.12 -2.16
CA GLY A 19 -28.52 -0.98 -2.66
C GLY A 19 -29.28 -2.32 -2.79
N LYS A 20 -30.61 -2.29 -2.74
CA LYS A 20 -31.52 -3.46 -2.85
C LYS A 20 -32.16 -3.53 -4.24
N ALA A 21 -31.41 -3.16 -5.27
CA ALA A 21 -31.87 -3.28 -6.66
C ALA A 21 -32.14 -4.75 -7.02
N LEU A 22 -33.26 -4.99 -7.71
CA LEU A 22 -33.72 -6.33 -8.11
C LEU A 22 -33.39 -6.64 -9.57
N ARG A 23 -33.45 -5.64 -10.45
CA ARG A 23 -33.30 -5.80 -11.91
C ARG A 23 -32.03 -5.16 -12.44
N VAL A 24 -31.60 -4.05 -11.85
CA VAL A 24 -30.30 -3.45 -12.16
C VAL A 24 -29.23 -3.96 -11.18
N GLY A 25 -27.94 -3.80 -11.53
CA GLY A 25 -26.84 -4.21 -10.66
C GLY A 25 -26.94 -3.53 -9.28
N LYS A 26 -26.53 -4.25 -8.22
CA LYS A 26 -26.66 -3.79 -6.82
C LYS A 26 -26.00 -2.44 -6.51
N MET A 27 -25.01 -2.03 -7.32
CA MET A 27 -24.30 -0.75 -7.20
C MET A 27 -24.61 0.21 -8.37
N ALA A 28 -25.72 0.01 -9.07
CA ALA A 28 -26.09 0.88 -10.18
C ALA A 28 -26.41 2.29 -9.65
N PRO A 29 -25.94 3.35 -10.33
CA PRO A 29 -26.26 4.71 -9.92
C PRO A 29 -27.77 4.99 -10.11
N PRO A 30 -28.40 5.79 -9.24
CA PRO A 30 -29.81 6.15 -9.34
C PRO A 30 -30.07 7.20 -10.45
N ASN A 31 -29.84 6.79 -11.69
CA ASN A 31 -30.18 7.54 -12.90
C ASN A 31 -31.56 7.10 -13.43
N LEU A 32 -32.25 8.00 -14.15
CA LEU A 32 -33.59 7.81 -14.71
C LEU A 32 -33.76 6.50 -15.47
N ALA A 33 -32.78 6.16 -16.33
CA ALA A 33 -32.79 4.90 -17.08
C ALA A 33 -32.75 3.66 -16.17
N ASN A 34 -31.96 3.70 -15.10
CA ASN A 34 -31.84 2.59 -14.15
C ASN A 34 -33.10 2.47 -13.29
N ILE A 35 -33.69 3.60 -12.88
CA ILE A 35 -34.96 3.64 -12.16
C ILE A 35 -36.08 3.03 -13.02
N ALA A 36 -36.12 3.36 -14.31
CA ALA A 36 -37.10 2.79 -15.23
C ALA A 36 -36.93 1.28 -15.41
N ARG A 37 -35.68 0.80 -15.60
CA ARG A 37 -35.39 -0.65 -15.67
C ARG A 37 -35.74 -1.38 -14.37
N GLU A 38 -35.48 -0.77 -13.23
CA GLU A 38 -35.78 -1.33 -11.90
C GLU A 38 -37.29 -1.40 -11.62
N ALA A 39 -38.07 -0.49 -12.21
CA ALA A 39 -39.53 -0.56 -12.25
C ALA A 39 -40.04 -1.57 -13.31
N GLY A 40 -39.16 -2.21 -14.09
CA GLY A 40 -39.54 -3.15 -15.14
C GLY A 40 -40.11 -2.48 -16.40
N LYS A 41 -39.77 -1.21 -16.62
CA LYS A 41 -40.16 -0.43 -17.80
C LYS A 41 -38.96 -0.17 -18.71
N ASP A 42 -39.25 0.22 -19.94
CA ASP A 42 -38.22 0.67 -20.88
C ASP A 42 -37.45 1.88 -20.33
N PRO A 43 -36.13 1.99 -20.55
CA PRO A 43 -35.32 3.13 -20.10
C PRO A 43 -35.89 4.50 -20.50
N SER A 44 -36.63 4.57 -21.61
CA SER A 44 -37.20 5.79 -22.18
C SER A 44 -38.60 6.12 -21.64
N ALA A 45 -39.17 5.25 -20.79
CA ALA A 45 -40.53 5.41 -20.28
C ALA A 45 -40.67 6.54 -19.25
N LEU A 46 -39.57 6.88 -18.55
CA LEU A 46 -39.53 7.93 -17.54
C LEU A 46 -39.15 9.27 -18.18
N LYS A 47 -40.16 10.02 -18.66
CA LYS A 47 -39.97 11.30 -19.36
C LYS A 47 -40.31 12.51 -18.47
N LYS A 48 -39.53 13.59 -18.63
CA LYS A 48 -39.69 14.88 -17.93
C LYS A 48 -41.05 15.52 -18.13
N SER A 49 -41.67 15.33 -19.29
CA SER A 49 -43.01 15.83 -19.59
C SER A 49 -44.12 15.15 -18.79
N ARG A 50 -43.91 13.90 -18.32
CA ARG A 50 -44.92 13.12 -17.58
C ARG A 50 -44.69 13.17 -16.07
N TYR A 51 -43.43 13.18 -15.63
CA TYR A 51 -43.07 13.14 -14.21
C TYR A 51 -42.06 14.25 -13.84
N PRO A 52 -42.38 15.53 -14.07
CA PRO A 52 -41.43 16.62 -13.88
C PRO A 52 -40.94 16.75 -12.43
N ILE A 53 -41.84 16.57 -11.47
CA ILE A 53 -41.55 16.70 -10.02
C ILE A 53 -40.57 15.59 -9.59
N PHE A 54 -40.93 14.33 -9.84
CA PHE A 54 -40.08 13.19 -9.48
C PHE A 54 -38.69 13.24 -10.13
N ILE A 55 -38.60 13.65 -11.41
CA ILE A 55 -37.30 13.78 -12.09
C ILE A 55 -36.45 14.87 -11.43
N SER A 56 -37.05 16.00 -11.04
CA SER A 56 -36.32 17.07 -10.34
C SER A 56 -35.81 16.62 -8.96
N GLU A 57 -36.56 15.76 -8.26
CA GLU A 57 -36.12 15.17 -6.99
C GLU A 57 -34.91 14.25 -7.19
N VAL A 58 -34.92 13.40 -8.22
CA VAL A 58 -33.81 12.50 -8.55
C VAL A 58 -32.56 13.28 -8.95
N GLU A 59 -32.71 14.31 -9.78
CA GLU A 59 -31.61 15.22 -10.15
C GLU A 59 -31.01 15.90 -8.91
N SER A 60 -31.86 16.40 -8.02
CA SER A 60 -31.43 17.05 -6.76
C SER A 60 -30.70 16.08 -5.83
N PHE A 61 -31.20 14.84 -5.70
CA PHE A 61 -30.53 13.79 -4.93
C PHE A 61 -29.13 13.49 -5.49
N ASN A 62 -29.01 13.31 -6.80
CA ASN A 62 -27.73 13.02 -7.46
C ASN A 62 -26.73 14.17 -7.27
N ASN A 63 -27.18 15.42 -7.38
CA ASN A 63 -26.32 16.59 -7.16
C ASN A 63 -25.81 16.69 -5.71
N ASN A 64 -26.66 16.38 -4.73
CA ASN A 64 -26.28 16.37 -3.31
C ASN A 64 -25.31 15.21 -2.98
N VAL A 65 -25.52 14.03 -3.56
CA VAL A 65 -24.61 12.89 -3.37
C VAL A 65 -23.26 13.13 -4.03
N ASN A 66 -23.24 13.65 -5.27
CA ASN A 66 -22.00 13.91 -6.00
C ASN A 66 -21.16 15.00 -5.33
N SER A 67 -21.78 16.03 -4.76
CA SER A 67 -21.07 17.07 -4.02
C SER A 67 -20.47 16.59 -2.69
N ALA A 68 -21.06 15.56 -2.06
CA ALA A 68 -20.46 14.88 -0.92
C ALA A 68 -19.33 13.93 -1.34
N GLY A 69 -19.51 13.16 -2.42
CA GLY A 69 -18.51 12.23 -2.96
C GLY A 69 -17.24 12.91 -3.48
N GLU A 70 -17.37 14.01 -4.24
CA GLU A 70 -16.21 14.75 -4.77
C GLU A 70 -15.30 15.32 -3.67
N ARG A 71 -15.84 15.66 -2.50
CA ARG A 71 -15.06 16.16 -1.36
C ARG A 71 -14.23 15.05 -0.73
N ILE A 72 -14.78 13.83 -0.67
CA ILE A 72 -14.12 12.66 -0.09
C ILE A 72 -13.03 12.13 -1.03
N ASP A 73 -13.30 12.04 -2.33
CA ASP A 73 -12.32 11.53 -3.32
C ASP A 73 -11.10 12.43 -3.48
N ARG A 74 -11.27 13.76 -3.43
CA ARG A 74 -10.14 14.69 -3.45
C ARG A 74 -9.27 14.57 -2.20
N SER A 75 -9.86 14.33 -1.03
CA SER A 75 -9.14 14.16 0.23
C SER A 75 -8.35 12.84 0.29
N LEU A 76 -8.95 11.74 -0.16
CA LEU A 76 -8.26 10.44 -0.23
C LEU A 76 -7.13 10.46 -1.25
N SER A 77 -7.34 11.08 -2.41
CA SER A 77 -6.32 11.17 -3.46
C SER A 77 -5.10 11.99 -3.02
N THR A 78 -5.29 13.09 -2.29
CA THR A 78 -4.18 13.89 -1.76
C THR A 78 -3.43 13.15 -0.66
N GLN A 79 -4.14 12.48 0.26
CA GLN A 79 -3.52 11.65 1.30
C GLN A 79 -2.70 10.50 0.70
N LEU A 80 -3.22 9.82 -0.33
CA LEU A 80 -2.51 8.73 -0.99
C LEU A 80 -1.23 9.22 -1.70
N LYS A 81 -1.26 10.42 -2.29
CA LYS A 81 -0.07 11.04 -2.89
C LYS A 81 0.98 11.39 -1.84
N ALA A 82 0.58 11.92 -0.68
CA ALA A 82 1.47 12.20 0.43
C ALA A 82 2.11 10.91 0.99
N ALA A 83 1.31 9.87 1.22
CA ALA A 83 1.82 8.58 1.70
C ALA A 83 2.82 7.93 0.72
N ARG A 84 2.61 8.08 -0.59
CA ARG A 84 3.53 7.61 -1.63
C ARG A 84 4.84 8.39 -1.64
N SER A 85 4.79 9.71 -1.48
CA SER A 85 6.00 10.53 -1.46
C SER A 85 6.83 10.28 -0.19
N GLU A 86 6.18 10.06 0.95
CA GLU A 86 6.86 9.65 2.19
C GLU A 86 7.51 8.28 2.06
N ASN A 87 6.80 7.28 1.51
CA ASN A 87 7.37 5.96 1.26
C ASN A 87 8.58 6.02 0.33
N LYS A 88 8.54 6.88 -0.69
CA LYS A 88 9.68 7.08 -1.59
C LYS A 88 10.90 7.60 -0.84
N LYS A 89 10.73 8.66 -0.03
CA LYS A 89 11.81 9.21 0.81
C LYS A 89 12.37 8.17 1.78
N LEU A 90 11.51 7.37 2.39
CA LEU A 90 11.92 6.36 3.35
C LEU A 90 12.76 5.25 2.67
N ARG A 91 12.39 4.84 1.46
CA ARG A 91 13.17 3.88 0.66
C ARG A 91 14.53 4.44 0.27
N GLU A 92 14.58 5.68 -0.21
CA GLU A 92 15.83 6.36 -0.55
C GLU A 92 16.77 6.44 0.68
N SER A 93 16.24 6.78 1.85
CA SER A 93 17.01 6.80 3.10
C SER A 93 17.50 5.40 3.50
N TYR A 94 16.68 4.37 3.33
CA TYR A 94 17.08 3.00 3.65
C TYR A 94 18.18 2.48 2.72
N GLU A 95 18.11 2.81 1.42
CA GLU A 95 19.16 2.50 0.46
C GLU A 95 20.48 3.19 0.83
N GLN A 96 20.44 4.48 1.18
CA GLN A 96 21.62 5.22 1.65
C GLN A 96 22.25 4.58 2.90
N LEU A 97 21.43 4.27 3.91
CA LEU A 97 21.91 3.61 5.13
C LEU A 97 22.50 2.22 4.85
N THR A 98 21.99 1.51 3.85
CA THR A 98 22.52 0.21 3.44
C THR A 98 23.92 0.37 2.83
N ILE A 99 24.11 1.36 1.96
CA ILE A 99 25.41 1.68 1.36
C ILE A 99 26.42 2.09 2.44
N GLU A 100 26.04 3.01 3.33
CA GLU A 100 26.92 3.48 4.41
C GLU A 100 27.35 2.33 5.34
N ARG A 101 26.40 1.44 5.67
CA ARG A 101 26.69 0.23 6.45
C ARG A 101 27.71 -0.65 5.73
N ASP A 102 27.49 -0.96 4.45
CA ASP A 102 28.35 -1.86 3.69
C ASP A 102 29.77 -1.28 3.53
N GLU A 103 29.90 0.03 3.34
CA GLU A 103 31.18 0.74 3.36
C GLU A 103 31.87 0.67 4.73
N SER A 104 31.12 0.85 5.81
CA SER A 104 31.66 0.77 7.17
C SER A 104 32.18 -0.64 7.48
N HIS A 105 31.43 -1.68 7.10
CA HIS A 105 31.81 -3.08 7.29
C HIS A 105 33.04 -3.43 6.45
N SER A 106 33.11 -2.95 5.21
CA SER A 106 34.28 -3.15 4.35
C SER A 106 35.53 -2.52 4.97
N ARG A 107 35.42 -1.31 5.53
CA ARG A 107 36.52 -0.66 6.26
C ARG A 107 36.96 -1.45 7.49
N VAL A 108 36.01 -1.93 8.30
CA VAL A 108 36.31 -2.75 9.49
C VAL A 108 37.03 -4.04 9.10
N LEU A 109 36.56 -4.74 8.07
CA LEU A 109 37.20 -5.97 7.59
C LEU A 109 38.62 -5.71 7.09
N ASN A 110 38.84 -4.63 6.35
CA ASN A 110 40.18 -4.25 5.88
C ASN A 110 41.13 -3.96 7.05
N LEU A 111 40.66 -3.25 8.08
CA LEU A 111 41.45 -2.98 9.28
C LEU A 111 41.74 -4.26 10.07
N GLN A 112 40.76 -5.16 10.20
CA GLN A 112 40.96 -6.46 10.84
C GLN A 112 41.99 -7.29 10.08
N LEU A 113 41.95 -7.29 8.75
CA LEU A 113 42.94 -7.97 7.93
C LEU A 113 44.34 -7.38 8.14
N ALA A 114 44.48 -6.06 8.11
CA ALA A 114 45.76 -5.38 8.35
C ALA A 114 46.33 -5.69 9.74
N LEU A 115 45.50 -5.70 10.78
CA LEU A 115 45.91 -6.09 12.14
C LEU A 115 46.42 -7.53 12.18
N VAL A 116 45.71 -8.44 11.51
CA VAL A 116 46.11 -9.84 11.42
C VAL A 116 47.47 -9.95 10.70
N GLU A 117 47.64 -9.30 9.56
CA GLU A 117 48.90 -9.31 8.82
C GLU A 117 50.07 -8.75 9.63
N MET A 118 49.85 -7.64 10.35
CA MET A 118 50.84 -7.06 11.24
C MET A 118 51.18 -8.00 12.40
N SER A 119 50.18 -8.68 12.99
CA SER A 119 50.41 -9.62 14.10
C SER A 119 51.32 -10.78 13.70
N PHE A 120 51.22 -11.26 12.46
CA PHE A 120 52.11 -12.30 11.93
C PHE A 120 53.54 -11.79 11.71
N GLY A 121 53.69 -10.55 11.22
CA GLY A 121 55.00 -9.93 11.04
C GLY A 121 55.76 -9.72 12.37
N VAL A 122 55.04 -9.44 13.46
CA VAL A 122 55.61 -9.27 14.80
C VAL A 122 56.00 -10.60 15.44
N ASP A 123 55.21 -11.65 15.22
CA ASP A 123 55.46 -12.99 15.78
C ASP A 123 56.54 -13.79 15.00
N GLY A 124 57.00 -13.30 13.84
CA GLY A 124 57.97 -14.01 12.99
C GLY A 124 57.42 -15.32 12.38
N VAL A 125 56.10 -15.45 12.31
CA VAL A 125 55.39 -16.65 11.83
C VAL A 125 55.00 -16.47 10.36
N GLU A 126 55.27 -17.47 9.52
CA GLU A 126 54.85 -17.45 8.11
C GLU A 126 53.34 -17.24 7.97
N LYS A 127 52.94 -16.33 7.07
CA LYS A 127 51.53 -16.00 6.82
C LYS A 127 50.78 -17.30 6.46
N PRO A 128 49.67 -17.63 7.13
CA PRO A 128 48.92 -18.83 6.81
C PRO A 128 48.34 -18.75 5.41
N SER A 129 48.61 -19.76 4.59
CA SER A 129 48.21 -19.87 3.18
C SER A 129 46.70 -19.99 2.93
N SER A 130 45.89 -20.11 3.99
CA SER A 130 44.43 -20.27 3.94
C SER A 130 43.78 -19.81 5.25
N ILE A 131 42.57 -19.26 5.15
CA ILE A 131 41.72 -18.85 6.30
C ILE A 131 41.45 -20.04 7.25
N ALA A 132 41.36 -21.26 6.72
CA ALA A 132 41.18 -22.45 7.55
C ALA A 132 42.41 -22.75 8.42
N ASN A 133 43.61 -22.51 7.90
CA ASN A 133 44.87 -22.66 8.63
C ASN A 133 45.03 -21.54 9.67
N PHE A 134 44.53 -20.33 9.36
CA PHE A 134 44.48 -19.21 10.31
C PHE A 134 43.59 -19.54 11.52
N ASP A 135 42.35 -20.00 11.29
CA ASP A 135 41.42 -20.34 12.38
C ASP A 135 41.97 -21.49 13.25
N LEU A 136 42.61 -22.49 12.63
CA LEU A 136 43.28 -23.57 13.35
C LEU A 136 44.45 -23.06 14.22
N TYR A 137 45.29 -22.17 13.69
CA TYR A 137 46.40 -21.57 14.42
C TYR A 137 45.92 -20.68 15.57
N ALA A 138 44.93 -19.82 15.32
CA ALA A 138 44.34 -18.95 16.33
C ALA A 138 43.75 -19.76 17.49
N ARG A 139 43.00 -20.83 17.18
CA ARG A 139 42.47 -21.77 18.19
C ARG A 139 43.58 -22.46 18.98
N GLN A 140 44.64 -22.93 18.33
CA GLN A 140 45.78 -23.55 19.02
C GLN A 140 46.53 -22.57 19.93
N LYS A 141 46.76 -21.33 19.50
CA LYS A 141 47.41 -20.29 20.31
C LYS A 141 46.57 -19.91 21.53
N LEU A 142 45.25 -19.79 21.35
CA LEU A 142 44.30 -19.51 22.43
C LEU A 142 44.29 -20.64 23.48
N MET A 143 44.28 -21.90 23.02
CA MET A 143 44.36 -23.07 23.90
C MET A 143 45.69 -23.15 24.67
N ARG A 144 46.82 -22.78 24.05
CA ARG A 144 48.12 -22.71 24.73
C ARG A 144 48.18 -21.64 25.80
N ASN A 145 47.56 -20.47 25.58
CA ASN A 145 47.54 -19.39 26.57
C ASN A 145 46.61 -19.72 27.76
N ILE A 146 45.45 -20.34 27.51
CA ILE A 146 44.55 -20.80 28.58
C ILE A 146 45.22 -21.88 29.47
N GLY A 147 46.12 -22.69 28.90
CA GLY A 147 46.89 -23.67 29.67
C GLY A 147 48.01 -23.08 30.53
N LYS A 148 48.45 -21.84 30.26
CA LYS A 148 49.50 -21.15 31.02
C LYS A 148 48.97 -20.38 32.24
N ASP A 149 47.69 -20.01 32.24
CA ASP A 149 47.05 -19.29 33.36
C ASP A 149 46.55 -20.24 34.49
N LYS A 150 46.89 -21.54 34.44
CA LYS A 150 46.45 -22.55 35.41
C LYS A 150 47.51 -23.03 36.42
N PHE A 151 48.69 -22.40 36.47
CA PHE A 151 49.71 -22.70 37.49
C PHE A 151 50.44 -21.43 37.93
#